data_AF-A0A8T9C5T2-F1
#
_entry.id   AF-A0A8T9C5T2-F1
#
_cell.length_a   1.000
_cell.length_b   1.000
_cell.length_c   1.000
_cell.angle_alpha   90.00
_cell.angle_beta   90.00
_cell.angle_gamma   90.00
#
_symmetry.space_group_name_H-M   'P 1'
#
loop_
_entity.id
_entity.type
_entity.pdbx_description
1 polymer ?
#
loop_
_entity_poly.entity_id
_entity_poly.type
_entity_poly.pdbx_seq_one_letter_code
_entity_poly.pdbx_strand_id
1 'polypeptide(L)'
;MDDKSPQGSSDADAMPQAPPSSHLSIKRNAGFLHRVKLMCTKFPVRDSSWWVGVTFTVGSTAFVINGFFLFLPLEAPESIFAGEAAYGVPISGVIGGLVFVLGGWSTFLEGLNLKQERNVIMTAGVIVDDVEVPEKNGGKSIDVESSPKYVSESDHEPMRHSASPSASIRQTLDTSIAPGLAMIGSPAFLWYPSMRQFRKTYWSDMCFLSGLVTFIGTWIFLVGVLTSVPGVIDFTNIPLFYGSSLFPTTFGGVLFITASVMQMLSVQRKWYIPEPLHLDWHVGFVNLIGSVGFLLAGALPYIGTEEATRQSALSSLWGSWAFLVGSFLQWYWAMENYC
;
A
#
# COMPACT_ATOMS: atom_id res chain seq x y z
N MET A 1 -4.06 67.78 55.92
CA MET A 1 -3.70 68.14 54.52
C MET A 1 -2.19 67.97 54.39
N ASP A 2 -1.66 66.75 54.57
CA ASP A 2 -1.89 65.48 53.81
C ASP A 2 -1.02 65.49 52.53
N ASP A 3 -0.28 64.45 52.13
CA ASP A 3 0.11 63.17 52.76
C ASP A 3 1.26 62.54 51.91
N LYS A 4 1.96 61.53 52.44
CA LYS A 4 2.69 60.45 51.73
C LYS A 4 3.79 60.72 50.67
N SER A 5 5.02 60.44 51.11
CA SER A 5 5.94 59.36 50.66
C SER A 5 6.37 59.17 49.18
N PRO A 6 7.64 58.79 48.93
CA PRO A 6 8.16 58.52 47.58
C PRO A 6 7.84 57.10 47.06
N GLN A 7 7.74 57.00 45.74
CA GLN A 7 7.85 55.77 44.94
C GLN A 7 9.03 55.97 43.96
N GLY A 8 9.80 54.98 43.54
CA GLY A 8 9.66 53.53 43.70
C GLY A 8 10.23 52.87 42.44
N SER A 9 11.37 52.18 42.56
CA SER A 9 12.10 51.59 41.44
C SER A 9 11.33 50.47 40.73
N SER A 10 11.43 50.38 39.41
CA SER A 10 11.10 49.18 38.65
C SER A 10 11.81 49.17 37.29
N ASP A 11 13.06 48.73 37.25
CA ASP A 11 13.59 48.13 36.02
C ASP A 11 12.74 46.90 35.72
N ALA A 12 11.95 46.95 34.65
CA ALA A 12 11.08 45.87 34.24
C ALA A 12 11.81 44.98 33.22
N ASP A 13 12.12 43.76 33.62
CA ASP A 13 12.83 42.77 32.80
C ASP A 13 12.22 42.61 31.40
N ALA A 14 13.04 42.80 30.38
CA ALA A 14 12.68 42.49 29.01
C ALA A 14 12.64 40.96 28.82
N MET A 15 11.44 40.38 28.87
CA MET A 15 11.24 38.96 28.54
C MET A 15 11.81 38.63 27.15
N PRO A 16 12.61 37.56 27.01
CA PRO A 16 13.05 37.08 25.70
C PRO A 16 11.85 36.73 24.83
N GLN A 17 11.74 37.35 23.65
CA GLN A 17 10.69 37.01 22.70
C GLN A 17 10.85 35.56 22.24
N ALA A 18 9.76 34.79 22.30
CA ALA A 18 9.74 33.44 21.76
C ALA A 18 10.07 33.46 20.25
N PRO A 19 10.88 32.52 19.73
CA PRO A 19 11.22 32.50 18.31
C PRO A 19 9.95 32.35 17.46
N PRO A 20 9.87 33.01 16.29
CA PRO A 20 8.70 32.93 15.44
C PRO A 20 8.44 31.49 15.03
N SER A 21 7.20 31.05 15.16
CA SER A 21 6.77 29.72 14.75
C SER A 21 7.10 29.49 13.28
N SER A 22 7.92 28.46 13.02
CA SER A 22 8.30 28.07 11.67
C SER A 22 7.04 27.85 10.82
N HIS A 23 6.96 28.58 9.71
CA HIS A 23 5.81 28.53 8.82
C HIS A 23 5.49 27.07 8.45
N LEU A 24 4.26 26.65 8.73
CA LEU A 24 3.65 25.46 8.12
C LEU A 24 3.87 25.57 6.60
N SER A 25 4.75 24.72 6.06
CA SER A 25 4.97 24.64 4.62
C SER A 25 3.71 24.07 4.00
N ILE A 26 2.81 24.95 3.55
CA ILE A 26 1.67 24.58 2.73
C ILE A 26 2.26 23.89 1.50
N LYS A 27 2.17 22.56 1.43
CA LYS A 27 2.47 21.79 0.22
C LYS A 27 1.59 22.40 -0.87
N ARG A 28 2.20 23.20 -1.75
CA ARG A 28 1.52 23.79 -2.89
C ARG A 28 1.17 22.63 -3.79
N ASN A 29 -0.12 22.23 -3.82
CA ASN A 29 -0.60 21.16 -4.70
C ASN A 29 -0.03 21.37 -6.10
N ALA A 30 0.90 20.50 -6.52
CA ALA A 30 1.38 20.53 -7.88
C ALA A 30 0.19 20.24 -8.78
N GLY A 31 -0.07 21.14 -9.74
CA GLY A 31 -1.25 21.04 -10.59
C GLY A 31 -1.31 19.70 -11.30
N PHE A 32 -2.52 19.23 -11.62
CA PHE A 32 -2.79 17.95 -12.30
C PHE A 32 -1.79 17.65 -13.44
N LEU A 33 -1.54 18.62 -14.32
CA LEU A 33 -0.61 18.52 -15.44
C LEU A 33 0.86 18.25 -15.02
N HIS A 34 1.29 18.73 -13.85
CA HIS A 34 2.62 18.44 -13.31
C HIS A 34 2.72 16.97 -12.90
N ARG A 35 1.71 16.43 -12.19
CA ARG A 35 1.66 15.01 -11.81
C ARG A 35 1.62 14.08 -13.03
N VAL A 36 0.80 14.41 -14.03
CA VAL A 36 0.78 13.68 -15.31
C VAL A 36 2.15 13.73 -16.00
N LYS A 37 2.81 14.90 -16.02
CA LYS A 37 4.19 15.01 -16.53
C LYS A 37 5.16 14.12 -15.74
N LEU A 38 5.05 14.04 -14.41
CA LEU A 38 5.89 13.18 -13.59
C LEU A 38 5.71 11.70 -13.93
N MET A 39 4.48 11.22 -14.19
CA MET A 39 4.24 9.83 -14.63
C MET A 39 5.06 9.47 -15.89
N CYS A 40 5.23 10.41 -16.81
CA CYS A 40 5.99 10.22 -18.05
C CYS A 40 7.50 10.55 -17.96
N THR A 41 7.97 11.15 -16.87
CA THR A 41 9.35 11.69 -16.78
C THR A 41 10.14 11.29 -15.52
N LYS A 42 9.48 10.71 -14.51
CA LYS A 42 10.10 10.30 -13.25
C LYS A 42 9.76 8.85 -12.95
N PHE A 43 10.81 8.04 -12.78
CA PHE A 43 10.71 6.60 -12.55
C PHE A 43 11.34 6.27 -11.19
N PRO A 44 10.62 6.47 -10.08
CA PRO A 44 11.12 6.19 -8.74
C PRO A 44 11.12 4.68 -8.48
N VAL A 45 12.02 3.94 -9.12
CA VAL A 45 12.14 2.45 -9.03
C VAL A 45 12.40 1.90 -7.63
N ARG A 46 12.55 2.77 -6.62
CA ARG A 46 12.67 2.41 -5.19
C ARG A 46 11.36 2.55 -4.42
N ASP A 47 10.30 3.04 -5.06
CA ASP A 47 8.97 3.25 -4.49
C ASP A 47 8.08 2.06 -4.85
N SER A 48 7.54 1.35 -3.84
CA SER A 48 6.65 0.22 -4.09
C SER A 48 5.30 0.65 -4.64
N SER A 49 4.76 1.80 -4.26
CA SER A 49 3.51 2.35 -4.81
C SER A 49 3.64 2.68 -6.30
N TRP A 50 4.81 3.15 -6.74
CA TRP A 50 5.10 3.28 -8.17
C TRP A 50 5.13 1.94 -8.90
N TRP A 51 5.76 0.92 -8.31
CA TRP A 51 5.76 -0.44 -8.88
C TRP A 51 4.35 -1.02 -8.99
N VAL A 52 3.49 -0.83 -7.97
CA VAL A 52 2.07 -1.24 -8.00
C VAL A 52 1.35 -0.60 -9.18
N GLY A 53 1.42 0.72 -9.31
CA GLY A 53 0.77 1.46 -10.40
C GLY A 53 1.24 1.00 -11.78
N VAL A 54 2.56 0.92 -11.99
CA VAL A 54 3.15 0.57 -13.30
C VAL A 54 2.89 -0.89 -13.68
N THR A 55 3.08 -1.84 -12.76
CA THR A 55 2.88 -3.27 -13.09
C THR A 55 1.42 -3.56 -13.40
N PHE A 56 0.47 -3.09 -12.58
CA PHE A 56 -0.94 -3.26 -12.92
C PHE A 56 -1.34 -2.50 -14.20
N THR A 57 -0.75 -1.34 -14.52
CA THR A 57 -1.01 -0.64 -15.79
C THR A 57 -0.56 -1.50 -16.99
N VAL A 58 0.64 -2.06 -16.95
CA VAL A 58 1.19 -2.91 -18.03
C VAL A 58 0.40 -4.21 -18.15
N GLY A 59 0.11 -4.88 -17.04
CA GLY A 59 -0.67 -6.13 -17.04
C GLY A 59 -2.12 -5.92 -17.50
N SER A 60 -2.76 -4.81 -17.10
CA SER A 60 -4.12 -4.48 -17.51
C SER A 60 -4.18 -4.09 -18.97
N THR A 61 -3.12 -3.47 -19.52
CA THR A 61 -3.00 -3.24 -20.96
C THR A 61 -2.95 -4.56 -21.74
N ALA A 62 -2.20 -5.54 -21.26
CA ALA A 62 -2.18 -6.88 -21.84
C ALA A 62 -3.55 -7.59 -21.73
N PHE A 63 -4.26 -7.44 -20.61
CA PHE A 63 -5.61 -7.98 -20.45
C PHE A 63 -6.68 -7.24 -21.27
N VAL A 64 -6.54 -5.93 -21.52
CA VAL A 64 -7.43 -5.20 -22.46
C VAL A 64 -7.26 -5.76 -23.87
N ILE A 65 -6.01 -5.98 -24.31
CA ILE A 65 -5.71 -6.63 -25.60
C ILE A 65 -6.29 -8.05 -25.63
N ASN A 66 -6.13 -8.83 -24.56
CA ASN A 66 -6.73 -10.16 -24.42
C ASN A 66 -8.25 -10.13 -24.53
N GLY A 67 -8.91 -9.19 -23.84
CA GLY A 67 -10.35 -8.98 -23.87
C GLY A 67 -10.86 -8.65 -25.27
N PHE A 68 -10.11 -7.89 -26.08
CA PHE A 68 -10.45 -7.67 -27.48
C PHE A 68 -10.34 -8.95 -28.31
N PHE A 69 -9.27 -9.75 -28.16
CA PHE A 69 -9.13 -11.04 -28.85
C PHE A 69 -10.15 -12.11 -28.40
N LEU A 70 -10.72 -11.97 -27.20
CA LEU A 70 -11.81 -12.84 -26.71
C LEU A 70 -13.19 -12.38 -27.19
N PHE A 71 -13.42 -11.07 -27.29
CA PHE A 71 -14.76 -10.50 -27.51
C PHE A 71 -15.03 -10.11 -28.96
N LEU A 72 -14.09 -9.50 -29.69
CA LEU A 72 -14.32 -9.04 -31.06
C LEU A 72 -14.70 -10.19 -32.02
N PRO A 73 -14.05 -11.38 -31.99
CA PRO A 73 -14.47 -12.52 -32.81
C PRO A 73 -15.93 -12.97 -32.62
N LEU A 74 -16.55 -12.63 -31.49
CA LEU A 74 -17.94 -12.99 -31.16
C LEU A 74 -18.96 -11.94 -31.63
N GLU A 75 -18.56 -10.67 -31.75
CA GLU A 75 -19.41 -9.56 -32.20
C GLU A 75 -19.24 -9.23 -33.68
N ALA A 76 -18.01 -9.31 -34.17
CA ALA A 76 -17.55 -8.91 -35.49
C ALA A 76 -16.61 -10.00 -36.05
N PRO A 77 -17.14 -11.14 -36.52
CA PRO A 77 -16.32 -12.27 -37.00
C PRO A 77 -15.35 -11.90 -38.14
N GLU A 78 -15.59 -10.79 -38.85
CA GLU A 78 -14.67 -10.21 -39.82
C GLU A 78 -13.37 -9.64 -39.21
N SER A 79 -13.28 -9.49 -37.88
CA SER A 79 -12.04 -9.11 -37.19
C SER A 79 -11.05 -10.26 -37.08
N ILE A 80 -11.48 -11.51 -37.32
CA ILE A 80 -10.69 -12.71 -37.06
C ILE A 80 -9.46 -12.77 -37.97
N PHE A 81 -8.28 -12.95 -37.37
CA PHE A 81 -7.02 -13.08 -38.10
C PHE A 81 -6.22 -14.34 -37.75
N ALA A 82 -5.29 -14.70 -38.63
CA ALA A 82 -4.51 -15.93 -38.51
C ALA A 82 -3.68 -15.94 -37.21
N GLY A 83 -3.93 -16.93 -36.36
CA GLY A 83 -3.22 -17.10 -35.09
C GLY A 83 -3.79 -16.34 -33.89
N GLU A 84 -4.91 -15.61 -34.04
CA GLU A 84 -5.54 -14.86 -32.94
C GLU A 84 -5.91 -15.77 -31.76
N ALA A 85 -6.75 -16.79 -31.97
CA ALA A 85 -7.15 -17.73 -30.92
C ALA A 85 -6.00 -18.63 -30.44
N ALA A 86 -5.08 -19.02 -31.35
CA ALA A 86 -4.01 -19.96 -31.06
C ALA A 86 -2.81 -19.33 -30.32
N TYR A 87 -2.56 -18.03 -30.54
CA TYR A 87 -1.39 -17.31 -30.02
C TYR A 87 -1.77 -15.98 -29.38
N GLY A 88 -2.59 -15.15 -30.05
CA GLY A 88 -2.99 -13.83 -29.56
C GLY A 88 -3.64 -13.87 -28.18
N VAL A 89 -4.70 -14.68 -28.03
CA VAL A 89 -5.40 -14.91 -26.75
C VAL A 89 -4.43 -15.45 -25.67
N PRO A 90 -3.77 -16.61 -25.81
CA PRO A 90 -2.95 -17.15 -24.73
C PRO A 90 -1.73 -16.27 -24.39
N ILE A 91 -1.04 -15.67 -25.36
CA ILE A 91 0.14 -14.83 -25.10
C ILE A 91 -0.26 -13.57 -24.32
N SER A 92 -1.31 -12.86 -24.75
CA SER A 92 -1.79 -11.65 -24.06
C SER A 92 -2.27 -11.95 -22.64
N GLY A 93 -3.02 -13.03 -22.45
CA GLY A 93 -3.48 -13.47 -21.13
C GLY A 93 -2.34 -13.84 -20.19
N VAL A 94 -1.38 -14.67 -20.65
CA VAL A 94 -0.24 -15.11 -19.83
C VAL A 94 0.69 -13.94 -19.47
N ILE A 95 0.97 -13.02 -20.41
CA ILE A 95 1.73 -11.80 -20.11
C ILE A 95 1.00 -10.96 -19.06
N GLY A 96 -0.31 -10.74 -19.22
CA GLY A 96 -1.14 -10.03 -18.25
C GLY A 96 -1.06 -10.65 -16.85
N GLY A 97 -1.23 -11.97 -16.76
CA GLY A 97 -1.20 -12.71 -15.50
C GLY A 97 0.15 -12.69 -14.79
N LEU A 98 1.25 -12.89 -15.54
CA LEU A 98 2.60 -12.83 -14.98
C LEU A 98 2.95 -11.44 -14.46
N VAL A 99 2.56 -10.39 -15.17
CA VAL A 99 2.78 -9.00 -14.72
C VAL A 99 1.86 -8.65 -13.54
N PHE A 100 0.63 -9.19 -13.50
CA PHE A 100 -0.26 -9.05 -12.34
C PHE A 100 0.32 -9.66 -11.07
N VAL A 101 1.02 -10.81 -11.14
CA VAL A 101 1.73 -11.38 -9.98
C VAL A 101 2.81 -10.43 -9.44
N LEU A 102 3.53 -9.72 -10.33
CA LEU A 102 4.49 -8.68 -9.92
C LEU A 102 3.77 -7.48 -9.25
N GLY A 103 2.58 -7.12 -9.73
CA GLY A 103 1.73 -6.10 -9.10
C GLY A 103 1.22 -6.51 -7.73
N GLY A 104 0.67 -7.71 -7.59
CA GLY A 104 0.23 -8.26 -6.30
C GLY A 104 1.38 -8.34 -5.29
N TRP A 105 2.57 -8.77 -5.72
CA TRP A 105 3.77 -8.74 -4.90
C TRP A 105 4.15 -7.32 -4.47
N SER A 106 4.06 -6.36 -5.38
CA SER A 106 4.33 -4.95 -5.09
C SER A 106 3.33 -4.38 -4.08
N THR A 107 2.04 -4.75 -4.14
CA THR A 107 1.01 -4.28 -3.18
C THR A 107 1.17 -4.94 -1.82
N PHE A 108 1.61 -6.19 -1.76
CA PHE A 108 2.02 -6.82 -0.51
C PHE A 108 3.20 -6.06 0.15
N LEU A 109 4.22 -5.69 -0.63
CA LEU A 109 5.36 -4.89 -0.14
C LEU A 109 4.95 -3.45 0.23
N GLU A 110 4.08 -2.80 -0.53
CA GLU A 110 3.48 -1.51 -0.21
C GLU A 110 2.74 -1.57 1.14
N GLY A 111 1.84 -2.53 1.32
CA GLY A 111 1.09 -2.74 2.56
C GLY A 111 1.97 -3.04 3.78
N LEU A 112 3.14 -3.66 3.61
CA LEU A 112 4.12 -3.84 4.69
C LEU A 112 4.77 -2.52 5.15
N ASN A 113 4.96 -1.57 4.23
CA ASN A 113 5.84 -0.42 4.41
C ASN A 113 5.13 0.94 4.50
N LEU A 114 3.82 1.03 4.21
CA LEU A 114 3.05 2.28 4.16
C LEU A 114 2.85 3.01 5.49
N LYS A 115 2.83 2.32 6.65
CA LYS A 115 2.35 2.88 7.93
C LYS A 115 3.39 2.96 9.06
N GLN A 116 4.68 3.08 8.72
CA GLN A 116 5.76 2.95 9.70
C GLN A 116 5.89 4.11 10.72
N GLU A 117 5.14 5.21 10.59
CA GLU A 117 5.31 6.39 11.47
C GLU A 117 4.96 6.17 12.96
N ARG A 118 4.17 5.15 13.31
CA ARG A 118 3.65 5.01 14.70
C ARG A 118 4.48 4.15 15.66
N ASN A 119 5.50 3.42 15.20
CA ASN A 119 6.28 2.53 16.08
C ASN A 119 7.80 2.46 15.80
N VAL A 120 8.37 3.30 14.93
CA VAL A 120 9.84 3.35 14.73
C VAL A 120 10.51 4.25 15.78
N ILE A 121 10.25 3.94 17.05
CA ILE A 121 11.21 4.15 18.14
C ILE A 121 11.57 2.77 18.67
N MET A 122 12.36 2.00 17.92
CA MET A 122 13.19 0.90 18.42
C MET A 122 14.20 0.47 17.34
N THR A 123 15.46 0.36 17.75
CA THR A 123 16.54 -0.38 17.08
C THR A 123 16.85 -0.02 15.61
N ALA A 124 17.32 1.21 15.39
CA ALA A 124 18.45 1.36 14.47
C ALA A 124 19.68 0.67 15.10
N GLY A 125 19.94 -0.58 14.70
CA GLY A 125 21.18 -1.29 15.02
C GLY A 125 21.25 -2.01 16.38
N VAL A 126 20.37 -2.99 16.63
CA VAL A 126 20.69 -4.13 17.51
C VAL A 126 20.17 -5.41 16.86
N ILE A 127 21.07 -6.34 16.52
CA ILE A 127 20.69 -7.73 16.33
C ILE A 127 20.43 -8.29 17.73
N VAL A 128 19.17 -8.53 18.07
CA VAL A 128 18.81 -9.19 19.33
C VAL A 128 18.85 -10.69 19.07
N ASP A 129 19.99 -11.30 19.34
CA ASP A 129 20.04 -12.74 19.59
C ASP A 129 19.17 -13.08 20.82
N ASP A 130 18.55 -14.26 20.81
CA ASP A 130 17.55 -14.66 21.80
C ASP A 130 18.09 -14.61 23.24
N VAL A 131 17.48 -13.74 24.06
CA VAL A 131 17.60 -13.78 25.52
C VAL A 131 16.23 -14.07 26.11
N GLU A 132 16.02 -15.33 26.50
CA GLU A 132 14.86 -15.73 27.31
C GLU A 132 14.94 -15.05 28.68
N VAL A 133 13.94 -14.21 29.01
CA VAL A 133 13.79 -13.63 30.34
C VAL A 133 12.82 -14.52 31.13
N PRO A 134 13.24 -15.13 32.25
CA PRO A 134 12.38 -16.04 33.00
C PRO A 134 11.27 -15.30 33.74
N GLU A 135 10.05 -15.80 33.57
CA GLU A 135 8.82 -15.30 34.19
C GLU A 135 8.86 -15.48 35.72
N LYS A 136 8.68 -14.38 36.49
CA LYS A 136 8.57 -14.43 37.96
C LYS A 136 7.14 -14.13 38.41
N ASN A 137 6.59 -15.08 39.17
CA ASN A 137 5.22 -15.09 39.66
C ASN A 137 4.83 -13.91 40.57
N GLY A 138 3.60 -13.46 40.33
CA GLY A 138 2.61 -12.78 41.20
C GLY A 138 2.93 -12.33 42.63
N GLY A 139 2.49 -11.10 42.96
CA GLY A 139 2.46 -10.58 44.32
C GLY A 139 1.80 -9.20 44.51
N LYS A 140 0.45 -9.17 44.56
CA LYS A 140 -0.48 -8.19 45.19
C LYS A 140 -0.13 -6.67 45.26
N SER A 141 -1.07 -5.90 44.72
CA SER A 141 -1.55 -4.53 45.06
C SER A 141 -1.13 -3.86 46.39
N ILE A 142 -0.92 -2.54 46.32
CA ILE A 142 -1.49 -1.50 47.22
C ILE A 142 -1.52 -0.16 46.45
N ASP A 143 -2.64 0.58 46.53
CA ASP A 143 -2.80 1.93 46.00
C ASP A 143 -2.35 2.99 47.02
N VAL A 144 -1.63 4.03 46.59
CA VAL A 144 -1.58 5.33 47.30
C VAL A 144 -1.46 6.48 46.28
N GLU A 145 -2.38 7.44 46.39
CA GLU A 145 -2.43 8.73 45.71
C GLU A 145 -1.57 9.80 46.43
N SER A 146 -0.89 10.71 45.70
CA SER A 146 -0.79 12.16 45.97
C SER A 146 0.45 12.87 45.36
N SER A 147 0.27 14.18 45.16
CA SER A 147 1.09 15.15 44.40
C SER A 147 2.44 15.55 45.06
N PRO A 148 3.34 16.28 44.36
CA PRO A 148 4.77 16.36 44.71
C PRO A 148 5.11 17.42 45.76
N LYS A 149 6.29 17.29 46.38
CA LYS A 149 6.93 18.35 47.17
C LYS A 149 8.38 18.57 46.74
N TYR A 150 8.69 19.81 46.37
CA TYR A 150 10.04 20.37 46.35
C TYR A 150 10.53 20.61 47.78
N VAL A 151 11.80 20.30 48.06
CA VAL A 151 12.63 20.91 49.12
C VAL A 151 14.06 21.01 48.60
N SER A 152 14.75 22.10 48.93
CA SER A 152 16.03 22.51 48.33
C SER A 152 17.27 22.16 49.17
N GLU A 153 18.38 21.88 48.46
CA GLU A 153 19.71 22.54 48.63
C GLU A 153 20.53 22.39 49.96
N SER A 154 21.76 21.88 49.84
CA SER A 154 22.99 22.41 50.50
C SER A 154 24.29 21.68 50.07
N ASP A 155 25.22 22.45 49.50
CA ASP A 155 26.70 22.48 49.67
C ASP A 155 27.58 21.21 49.72
N HIS A 156 28.54 21.10 48.78
CA HIS A 156 29.99 21.30 49.01
C HIS A 156 30.88 20.96 47.76
N GLU A 157 31.73 21.90 47.33
CA GLU A 157 32.90 21.76 46.42
C GLU A 157 34.19 21.55 47.28
N PRO A 158 35.40 21.12 46.77
CA PRO A 158 35.94 21.62 45.50
C PRO A 158 36.89 20.77 44.61
N MET A 159 36.91 21.17 43.32
CA MET A 159 38.05 21.28 42.37
C MET A 159 39.06 20.14 42.05
N ARG A 160 39.29 20.02 40.71
CA ARG A 160 40.45 19.49 39.92
C ARG A 160 40.37 18.02 39.47
N HIS A 161 40.90 17.60 38.29
CA HIS A 161 41.57 18.34 37.18
C HIS A 161 41.57 17.57 35.84
N SER A 162 41.35 18.24 34.69
CA SER A 162 42.01 18.04 33.36
C SER A 162 41.16 18.59 32.20
N ALA A 163 41.80 19.08 31.13
CA ALA A 163 41.14 19.77 30.03
C ALA A 163 41.33 19.06 28.67
N SER A 164 40.22 18.92 27.93
CA SER A 164 40.07 19.06 26.45
C SER A 164 40.92 18.19 25.49
N PRO A 165 40.46 17.91 24.24
CA PRO A 165 39.36 18.55 23.53
C PRO A 165 38.21 17.64 23.07
N SER A 166 37.09 18.28 22.83
CA SER A 166 35.86 17.75 22.23
C SER A 166 36.03 17.37 20.75
N ALA A 167 35.81 16.10 20.41
CA ALA A 167 35.50 15.67 19.06
C ALA A 167 33.98 15.72 18.84
N SER A 168 33.47 16.88 18.41
CA SER A 168 32.04 17.06 18.13
C SER A 168 31.62 16.35 16.85
N ILE A 169 31.28 15.06 16.94
CA ILE A 169 30.46 14.39 15.91
C ILE A 169 29.02 14.90 16.05
N ARG A 170 28.80 16.16 15.65
CA ARG A 170 27.46 16.66 15.32
C ARG A 170 27.09 16.07 13.96
N GLN A 171 26.65 14.82 13.98
CA GLN A 171 25.93 14.26 12.84
C GLN A 171 24.53 14.88 12.84
N THR A 172 24.42 16.08 12.26
CA THR A 172 23.13 16.72 11.94
C THR A 172 22.45 15.89 10.86
N LEU A 173 21.82 14.80 11.29
CA LEU A 173 20.88 14.06 10.48
C LEU A 173 19.55 14.81 10.46
N ASP A 174 19.55 15.98 9.82
CA ASP A 174 18.33 16.69 9.40
C ASP A 174 17.67 15.92 8.24
N THR A 175 17.33 14.66 8.49
CA THR A 175 16.35 13.97 7.67
C THR A 175 14.99 14.37 8.20
N SER A 176 14.42 15.39 7.55
CA SER A 176 12.98 15.60 7.54
C SER A 176 12.33 14.37 6.90
N ILE A 177 12.10 13.32 7.70
CA ILE A 177 11.32 12.15 7.30
C ILE A 177 9.87 12.62 7.27
N ALA A 178 9.43 13.05 6.09
CA ALA A 178 8.02 13.26 5.83
C ALA A 178 7.29 11.92 5.74
N PRO A 179 6.02 11.81 6.18
CA PRO A 179 4.96 11.03 5.53
C PRO A 179 5.21 9.56 5.10
N GLY A 180 6.25 8.87 5.57
CA GLY A 180 7.13 8.19 4.62
C GLY A 180 6.95 6.67 4.47
N LEU A 181 6.42 6.23 3.33
CA LEU A 181 6.59 4.86 2.82
C LEU A 181 8.09 4.48 2.84
N ALA A 182 8.44 3.36 3.47
CA ALA A 182 9.83 2.90 3.43
C ALA A 182 10.21 2.50 1.99
N MET A 183 11.32 3.07 1.51
CA MET A 183 11.78 2.87 0.13
C MET A 183 12.60 1.59 0.01
N ILE A 184 12.45 0.87 -1.12
CA ILE A 184 13.20 -0.36 -1.43
C ILE A 184 14.71 -0.12 -1.27
N GLY A 185 15.37 -1.03 -0.56
CA GLY A 185 16.80 -0.93 -0.23
C GLY A 185 17.16 0.14 0.81
N SER A 186 16.18 0.74 1.50
CA SER A 186 16.45 1.48 2.75
C SER A 186 16.53 0.50 3.94
N PRO A 187 17.25 0.83 5.03
CA PRO A 187 17.31 -0.03 6.22
C PRO A 187 15.97 -0.26 6.93
N ALA A 188 14.97 0.60 6.68
CA ALA A 188 13.62 0.49 7.23
C ALA A 188 12.71 -0.44 6.41
N PHE A 189 13.12 -0.82 5.18
CA PHE A 189 12.29 -1.59 4.26
C PHE A 189 12.11 -3.04 4.72
N LEU A 190 10.86 -3.45 4.91
CA LEU A 190 10.49 -4.80 5.29
C LEU A 190 10.11 -5.62 4.05
N TRP A 191 10.85 -6.70 3.82
CA TRP A 191 10.53 -7.73 2.82
C TRP A 191 9.55 -8.78 3.34
N TYR A 192 9.60 -9.07 4.64
CA TYR A 192 8.73 -10.01 5.33
C TYR A 192 8.58 -9.59 6.81
N PRO A 193 7.38 -9.70 7.41
CA PRO A 193 7.18 -9.41 8.82
C PRO A 193 7.60 -10.60 9.68
N SER A 194 8.12 -10.35 10.89
CA SER A 194 8.26 -11.42 11.88
C SER A 194 6.88 -11.93 12.32
N MET A 195 6.78 -13.19 12.76
CA MET A 195 5.51 -13.78 13.20
C MET A 195 4.82 -13.00 14.33
N ARG A 196 5.61 -12.35 15.21
CA ARG A 196 5.08 -11.47 16.27
C ARG A 196 4.49 -10.17 15.70
N GLN A 197 5.17 -9.52 14.75
CA GLN A 197 4.67 -8.33 14.06
C GLN A 197 3.45 -8.65 13.19
N PHE A 198 3.48 -9.77 12.46
CA PHE A 198 2.36 -10.23 11.64
C PHE A 198 1.09 -10.38 12.49
N ARG A 199 1.16 -11.15 13.58
CA ARG A 199 -0.01 -11.43 14.43
C ARG A 199 -0.51 -10.22 15.24
N LYS A 200 0.35 -9.27 15.62
CA LYS A 200 -0.03 -8.12 16.44
C LYS A 200 -0.40 -6.85 15.64
N THR A 201 0.23 -6.65 14.49
CA THR A 201 0.12 -5.39 13.72
C THR A 201 -0.61 -5.62 12.41
N TYR A 202 -0.06 -6.49 11.56
CA TYR A 202 -0.54 -6.65 10.18
C TYR A 202 -1.84 -7.43 10.05
N TRP A 203 -2.13 -8.37 10.96
CA TRP A 203 -3.37 -9.16 10.97
C TRP A 203 -4.66 -8.33 11.12
N SER A 204 -4.55 -7.11 11.66
CA SER A 204 -5.69 -6.18 11.80
C SER A 204 -5.61 -4.98 10.85
N ASP A 205 -4.59 -4.90 10.00
CA ASP A 205 -4.42 -3.80 9.06
C ASP A 205 -5.04 -4.12 7.70
N MET A 206 -6.18 -3.50 7.43
CA MET A 206 -6.94 -3.67 6.18
C MET A 206 -6.13 -3.30 4.92
N CYS A 207 -5.17 -2.37 5.02
CA CYS A 207 -4.32 -1.98 3.89
C CYS A 207 -3.34 -3.11 3.54
N PHE A 208 -2.62 -3.64 4.55
CA PHE A 208 -1.77 -4.81 4.37
C PHE A 208 -2.56 -6.05 3.91
N LEU A 209 -3.71 -6.32 4.53
CA LEU A 209 -4.53 -7.48 4.18
C LEU A 209 -5.08 -7.37 2.75
N SER A 210 -5.45 -6.18 2.28
CA SER A 210 -5.81 -5.95 0.88
C SER A 210 -4.66 -6.35 -0.07
N GLY A 211 -3.43 -5.91 0.21
CA GLY A 211 -2.25 -6.31 -0.57
C GLY A 211 -1.95 -7.81 -0.51
N LEU A 212 -2.07 -8.43 0.67
CA LEU A 212 -1.88 -9.88 0.84
C LEU A 212 -2.93 -10.70 0.07
N VAL A 213 -4.21 -10.32 0.17
CA VAL A 213 -5.31 -10.99 -0.56
C VAL A 213 -5.16 -10.78 -2.07
N THR A 214 -4.74 -9.59 -2.52
CA THR A 214 -4.40 -9.33 -3.93
C THR A 214 -3.29 -10.26 -4.40
N PHE A 215 -2.18 -10.35 -3.67
CA PHE A 215 -1.05 -11.19 -4.04
C PHE A 215 -1.44 -12.67 -4.18
N ILE A 216 -2.16 -13.22 -3.20
CA ILE A 216 -2.67 -14.59 -3.25
C ILE A 216 -3.64 -14.76 -4.43
N GLY A 217 -4.54 -13.80 -4.65
CA GLY A 217 -5.47 -13.78 -5.77
C GLY A 217 -4.76 -13.81 -7.13
N THR A 218 -3.68 -13.05 -7.32
CA THR A 218 -2.93 -13.01 -8.58
C THR A 218 -2.29 -14.35 -8.93
N TRP A 219 -1.75 -15.08 -7.94
CA TRP A 219 -1.22 -16.42 -8.15
C TRP A 219 -2.30 -17.45 -8.52
N ILE A 220 -3.43 -17.43 -7.81
CA ILE A 220 -4.54 -18.34 -8.08
C ILE A 220 -5.15 -18.05 -9.46
N PHE A 221 -5.36 -16.78 -9.80
CA PHE A 221 -5.84 -16.36 -11.12
C PHE A 221 -4.87 -16.79 -12.23
N LEU A 222 -3.56 -16.62 -12.02
CA LEU A 222 -2.53 -17.05 -12.98
C LEU A 222 -2.58 -18.55 -13.27
N VAL A 223 -2.88 -19.41 -12.28
CA VAL A 223 -3.07 -20.85 -12.54
C VAL A 223 -4.17 -21.06 -13.57
N GLY A 224 -5.32 -20.42 -13.41
CA GLY A 224 -6.44 -20.49 -14.34
C GLY A 224 -6.14 -19.91 -15.73
N VAL A 225 -5.31 -18.87 -15.81
CA VAL A 225 -4.82 -18.32 -17.09
C VAL A 225 -3.89 -19.29 -17.81
N LEU A 226 -2.93 -19.89 -17.09
CA LEU A 226 -1.96 -20.84 -17.66
C LEU A 226 -2.65 -22.12 -18.16
N THR A 227 -3.62 -22.64 -17.42
CA THR A 227 -4.39 -23.83 -17.81
C THR A 227 -5.37 -23.53 -18.96
N SER A 228 -5.81 -22.28 -19.13
CA SER A 228 -6.62 -21.86 -20.28
C SER A 228 -5.84 -21.79 -21.60
N VAL A 229 -4.52 -22.01 -21.60
CA VAL A 229 -3.71 -22.07 -22.82
C VAL A 229 -3.93 -23.41 -23.55
N PRO A 230 -4.28 -23.40 -24.86
CA PRO A 230 -4.46 -24.63 -25.63
C PRO A 230 -3.25 -25.56 -25.56
N GLY A 231 -3.49 -26.82 -25.16
CA GLY A 231 -2.45 -27.85 -25.03
C GLY A 231 -1.80 -27.95 -23.64
N VAL A 232 -2.13 -27.09 -22.67
CA VAL A 232 -1.68 -27.24 -21.27
C VAL A 232 -2.52 -28.26 -20.50
N ILE A 233 -3.84 -28.23 -20.69
CA ILE A 233 -4.77 -29.27 -20.24
C ILE A 233 -5.67 -29.72 -21.39
N ASP A 234 -6.28 -30.89 -21.23
CA ASP A 234 -7.34 -31.37 -22.12
C ASP A 234 -8.68 -30.72 -21.77
N PHE A 235 -9.17 -29.82 -22.63
CA PHE A 235 -10.46 -29.15 -22.46
C PHE A 235 -11.67 -30.09 -22.63
N THR A 236 -11.51 -31.27 -23.22
CA THR A 236 -12.58 -32.27 -23.31
C THR A 236 -12.78 -33.02 -21.99
N ASN A 237 -11.77 -33.03 -21.11
CA ASN A 237 -11.87 -33.51 -19.75
C ASN A 237 -12.57 -32.46 -18.87
N ILE A 238 -13.91 -32.48 -18.88
CA ILE A 238 -14.75 -31.49 -18.21
C ILE A 238 -14.38 -31.27 -16.72
N PRO A 239 -14.16 -32.31 -15.88
CA PRO A 239 -13.68 -32.09 -14.50
C PRO A 239 -12.35 -31.32 -14.41
N LEU A 240 -11.40 -31.61 -15.30
CA LEU A 240 -10.09 -30.96 -15.33
C LEU A 240 -10.21 -29.49 -15.78
N PHE A 241 -11.01 -29.21 -16.80
CA PHE A 241 -11.29 -27.85 -17.28
C PHE A 241 -11.98 -27.00 -16.21
N TYR A 242 -13.04 -27.53 -15.57
CA TYR A 242 -13.77 -26.81 -14.53
C TYR A 242 -12.91 -26.59 -13.26
N GLY A 243 -12.13 -27.60 -12.85
CA GLY A 243 -11.31 -27.54 -11.63
C GLY A 243 -9.99 -26.78 -11.77
N SER A 244 -9.37 -26.79 -12.95
CA SER A 244 -8.03 -26.21 -13.16
C SER A 244 -8.05 -24.91 -13.97
N SER A 245 -9.06 -24.67 -14.81
CA SER A 245 -9.23 -23.42 -15.59
C SER A 245 -10.24 -22.50 -14.91
N LEU A 246 -11.50 -22.91 -14.83
CA LEU A 246 -12.59 -22.00 -14.43
C LEU A 246 -12.60 -21.70 -12.92
N PHE A 247 -12.30 -22.69 -12.07
CA PHE A 247 -12.32 -22.47 -10.63
C PHE A 247 -11.24 -21.47 -10.16
N PRO A 248 -9.96 -21.58 -10.60
CA PRO A 248 -8.95 -20.60 -10.19
C PRO A 248 -9.18 -19.19 -10.73
N THR A 249 -9.69 -19.01 -11.97
CA THR A 249 -10.04 -17.66 -12.46
C THR A 249 -11.19 -17.05 -11.66
N THR A 250 -12.25 -17.83 -11.42
CA THR A 250 -13.42 -17.42 -10.62
C THR A 250 -13.03 -17.06 -9.19
N PHE A 251 -12.26 -17.92 -8.51
CA PHE A 251 -11.85 -17.70 -7.13
C PHE A 251 -10.85 -16.54 -7.02
N GLY A 252 -9.97 -16.35 -8.01
CA GLY A 252 -9.15 -15.14 -8.16
C GLY A 252 -10.01 -13.87 -8.19
N GLY A 253 -11.08 -13.86 -8.98
CA GLY A 253 -12.06 -12.76 -9.00
C GLY A 253 -12.70 -12.46 -7.63
N VAL A 254 -13.09 -13.49 -6.87
CA VAL A 254 -13.61 -13.32 -5.50
C VAL A 254 -12.56 -12.69 -4.56
N LEU A 255 -11.30 -13.10 -4.67
CA LEU A 255 -10.21 -12.54 -3.89
C LEU A 255 -9.92 -11.08 -4.29
N PHE A 256 -9.98 -10.74 -5.58
CA PHE A 256 -9.84 -9.35 -6.05
C PHE A 256 -10.99 -8.45 -5.57
N ILE A 257 -12.24 -8.94 -5.54
CA ILE A 257 -13.38 -8.22 -4.95
C ILE A 257 -13.09 -7.95 -3.47
N THR A 258 -12.67 -8.99 -2.74
CA THR A 258 -12.36 -8.91 -1.31
C THR A 258 -11.25 -7.88 -1.05
N ALA A 259 -10.14 -7.95 -1.80
CA ALA A 259 -9.04 -7.01 -1.69
C ALA A 259 -9.45 -5.57 -2.00
N SER A 260 -10.24 -5.35 -3.06
CA SER A 260 -10.71 -4.02 -3.46
C SER A 260 -11.62 -3.39 -2.40
N VAL A 261 -12.55 -4.17 -1.83
CA VAL A 261 -13.37 -3.73 -0.69
C VAL A 261 -12.50 -3.40 0.54
N MET A 262 -11.50 -4.23 0.84
CA MET A 262 -10.56 -3.95 1.94
C MET A 262 -9.72 -2.69 1.70
N GLN A 263 -9.34 -2.41 0.45
CA GLN A 263 -8.64 -1.18 0.06
C GLN A 263 -9.52 0.05 0.34
N MET A 264 -10.76 0.06 -0.17
CA MET A 264 -11.72 1.15 0.07
C MET A 264 -11.94 1.38 1.57
N LEU A 265 -12.19 0.31 2.33
CA LEU A 265 -12.43 0.37 3.77
C LEU A 265 -11.18 0.82 4.57
N SER A 266 -9.98 0.58 4.05
CA SER A 266 -8.73 1.04 4.70
C SER A 266 -8.50 2.55 4.64
N VAL A 267 -9.17 3.24 3.69
CA VAL A 267 -9.12 4.70 3.48
C VAL A 267 -10.29 5.40 4.19
N GLN A 268 -11.43 4.71 4.34
CA GLN A 268 -12.64 5.26 4.97
C GLN A 268 -12.49 5.46 6.48
N ARG A 269 -12.96 6.62 6.98
CA ARG A 269 -13.03 6.90 8.43
C ARG A 269 -13.93 5.95 9.22
N LYS A 270 -14.98 5.44 8.58
CA LYS A 270 -15.93 4.47 9.13
C LYS A 270 -16.36 3.52 8.01
N TRP A 271 -16.55 2.25 8.33
CA TRP A 271 -16.87 1.21 7.34
C TRP A 271 -18.12 1.51 6.48
N TYR A 272 -19.09 2.25 7.02
CA TYR A 272 -20.34 2.62 6.35
C TYR A 272 -20.34 4.02 5.70
N ILE A 273 -19.27 4.81 5.85
CA ILE A 273 -19.17 6.15 5.26
C ILE A 273 -18.11 6.09 4.14
N PRO A 274 -18.50 6.13 2.85
CA PRO A 274 -17.53 6.19 1.75
C PRO A 274 -16.76 7.51 1.81
N GLU A 275 -15.53 7.51 1.29
CA GLU A 275 -14.64 8.68 1.29
C GLU A 275 -14.34 9.12 -0.16
N PRO A 276 -15.35 9.58 -0.93
CA PRO A 276 -15.26 9.86 -2.38
C PRO A 276 -14.47 11.13 -2.73
N LEU A 277 -13.73 11.69 -1.76
CA LEU A 277 -12.79 12.78 -1.97
C LEU A 277 -11.32 12.29 -1.93
N HIS A 278 -11.10 11.04 -1.49
CA HIS A 278 -9.78 10.42 -1.49
C HIS A 278 -9.54 9.62 -2.77
N LEU A 279 -8.40 9.86 -3.41
CA LEU A 279 -8.00 9.19 -4.64
C LEU A 279 -7.87 7.66 -4.46
N ASP A 280 -7.31 7.23 -3.34
CA ASP A 280 -7.12 5.80 -3.00
C ASP A 280 -8.45 5.05 -2.87
N TRP A 281 -9.51 5.74 -2.46
CA TRP A 281 -10.87 5.20 -2.43
C TRP A 281 -11.39 4.96 -3.85
N HIS A 282 -11.11 5.87 -4.80
CA HIS A 282 -11.42 5.67 -6.21
C HIS A 282 -10.60 4.54 -6.84
N VAL A 283 -9.33 4.37 -6.49
CA VAL A 283 -8.53 3.20 -6.92
C VAL A 283 -9.23 1.91 -6.49
N GLY A 284 -9.55 1.78 -5.19
CA GLY A 284 -10.26 0.61 -4.67
C GLY A 284 -11.64 0.40 -5.31
N PHE A 285 -12.39 1.46 -5.55
CA PHE A 285 -13.72 1.39 -6.18
C PHE A 285 -13.67 0.95 -7.66
N VAL A 286 -12.74 1.48 -8.44
CA VAL A 286 -12.60 1.10 -9.86
C VAL A 286 -11.98 -0.30 -9.97
N ASN A 287 -11.05 -0.67 -9.08
CA ASN A 287 -10.56 -2.04 -8.97
C ASN A 287 -11.67 -3.02 -8.56
N LEU A 288 -12.62 -2.63 -7.70
CA LEU A 288 -13.79 -3.44 -7.35
C LEU A 288 -14.67 -3.71 -8.59
N ILE A 289 -14.91 -2.69 -9.41
CA ILE A 289 -15.59 -2.85 -10.71
C ILE A 289 -14.81 -3.88 -11.55
N GLY A 290 -13.51 -3.68 -11.76
CA GLY A 290 -12.66 -4.62 -12.51
C GLY A 290 -12.69 -6.06 -11.98
N SER A 291 -12.72 -6.21 -10.66
CA SER A 291 -12.78 -7.50 -9.97
C SER A 291 -14.10 -8.24 -10.22
N VAL A 292 -15.23 -7.52 -10.29
CA VAL A 292 -16.53 -8.08 -10.70
C VAL A 292 -16.48 -8.53 -12.16
N GLY A 293 -15.81 -7.78 -13.04
CA GLY A 293 -15.59 -8.18 -14.44
C GLY A 293 -14.84 -9.50 -14.56
N PHE A 294 -13.69 -9.65 -13.88
CA PHE A 294 -12.94 -10.91 -13.88
C PHE A 294 -13.66 -12.06 -13.17
N LEU A 295 -14.43 -11.80 -12.11
CA LEU A 295 -15.29 -12.81 -11.50
C LEU A 295 -16.31 -13.34 -12.52
N LEU A 296 -17.01 -12.46 -13.23
CA LEU A 296 -18.00 -12.84 -14.23
C LEU A 296 -17.36 -13.54 -15.44
N ALA A 297 -16.17 -13.11 -15.86
CA ALA A 297 -15.40 -13.78 -16.90
C ALA A 297 -15.10 -15.25 -16.54
N GLY A 298 -14.71 -15.54 -15.29
CA GLY A 298 -14.51 -16.92 -14.82
C GLY A 298 -15.81 -17.69 -14.55
N ALA A 299 -16.83 -17.02 -14.03
CA ALA A 299 -18.05 -17.67 -13.52
C ALA A 299 -19.11 -17.96 -14.58
N LEU A 300 -19.28 -17.10 -15.59
CA LEU A 300 -20.32 -17.27 -16.60
C LEU A 300 -20.13 -18.53 -17.49
N PRO A 301 -18.92 -18.97 -17.88
CA PRO A 301 -18.72 -20.19 -18.66
C PRO A 301 -19.26 -21.47 -17.99
N TYR A 302 -19.44 -21.51 -16.67
CA TYR A 302 -20.08 -22.64 -15.98
C TYR A 302 -21.52 -22.91 -16.46
N ILE A 303 -22.20 -21.90 -17.01
CA ILE A 303 -23.57 -22.00 -17.54
C ILE A 303 -23.60 -22.84 -18.84
N GLY A 304 -22.49 -22.91 -19.59
CA GLY A 304 -22.38 -23.74 -20.79
C GLY A 304 -23.17 -23.26 -22.01
N THR A 305 -23.64 -22.01 -22.02
CA THR A 305 -24.33 -21.40 -23.18
C THR A 305 -23.42 -20.45 -23.95
N GLU A 306 -23.73 -20.28 -25.24
CA GLU A 306 -23.03 -19.33 -26.12
C GLU A 306 -23.13 -17.89 -25.59
N GLU A 307 -24.34 -17.46 -25.19
CA GLU A 307 -24.53 -16.13 -24.60
C GLU A 307 -23.75 -15.94 -23.29
N ALA A 308 -23.64 -16.96 -22.42
CA ALA A 308 -22.82 -16.85 -21.23
C ALA A 308 -21.31 -16.76 -21.55
N THR A 309 -20.87 -17.40 -22.64
CA THR A 309 -19.49 -17.29 -23.15
C THR A 309 -19.21 -15.89 -23.72
N ARG A 310 -20.17 -15.33 -24.47
CA ARG A 310 -20.13 -13.95 -24.96
C ARG A 310 -20.08 -12.92 -23.84
N GLN A 311 -20.94 -13.07 -22.83
CA GLN A 311 -20.95 -12.20 -21.65
C GLN A 311 -19.68 -12.37 -20.79
N SER A 312 -19.09 -13.58 -20.72
CA SER A 312 -17.78 -13.81 -20.11
C SER A 312 -16.66 -13.02 -20.80
N ALA A 313 -16.59 -13.08 -22.14
CA ALA A 313 -15.62 -12.33 -22.92
C ALA A 313 -15.78 -10.81 -22.77
N LEU A 314 -17.02 -10.31 -22.83
CA LEU A 314 -17.34 -8.92 -22.56
C LEU A 314 -16.95 -8.48 -21.14
N SER A 315 -17.21 -9.32 -20.14
CA SER A 315 -16.81 -9.10 -18.74
C SER A 315 -15.31 -9.06 -18.53
N SER A 316 -14.54 -9.88 -19.25
CA SER A 316 -13.07 -9.78 -19.29
C SER A 316 -12.63 -8.42 -19.86
N LEU A 317 -13.21 -8.00 -20.98
CA LEU A 317 -12.86 -6.73 -21.64
C LEU A 317 -13.13 -5.50 -20.75
N TRP A 318 -14.35 -5.33 -20.24
CA TRP A 318 -14.64 -4.14 -19.41
C TRP A 318 -13.98 -4.23 -18.03
N GLY A 319 -13.81 -5.43 -17.47
CA GLY A 319 -13.07 -5.64 -16.22
C GLY A 319 -11.60 -5.22 -16.33
N SER A 320 -10.97 -5.54 -17.46
CA SER A 320 -9.60 -5.13 -17.78
C SER A 320 -9.45 -3.61 -17.94
N TRP A 321 -10.42 -2.96 -18.58
CA TRP A 321 -10.44 -1.48 -18.68
C TRP A 321 -10.58 -0.80 -17.33
N ALA A 322 -11.40 -1.35 -16.42
CA ALA A 322 -11.51 -0.82 -15.07
C ALA A 322 -10.18 -0.94 -14.31
N PHE A 323 -9.53 -2.12 -14.29
CA PHE A 323 -8.20 -2.26 -13.69
C PHE A 323 -7.13 -1.37 -14.32
N LEU A 324 -7.20 -1.10 -15.64
CA LEU A 324 -6.31 -0.14 -16.30
C LEU A 324 -6.53 1.29 -15.78
N VAL A 325 -7.78 1.73 -15.61
CA VAL A 325 -8.08 3.05 -15.01
C VAL A 325 -7.65 3.10 -13.54
N GLY A 326 -7.95 2.08 -12.74
CA GLY A 326 -7.56 2.01 -11.33
C GLY A 326 -6.04 2.06 -11.13
N SER A 327 -5.28 1.35 -11.96
CA SER A 327 -3.81 1.37 -11.92
C SER A 327 -3.18 2.68 -12.41
N PHE A 328 -3.77 3.35 -13.41
CA PHE A 328 -3.37 4.73 -13.74
C PHE A 328 -3.64 5.71 -12.60
N LEU A 329 -4.75 5.57 -11.87
CA LEU A 329 -5.02 6.38 -10.68
C LEU A 329 -4.02 6.10 -9.54
N GLN A 330 -3.64 4.83 -9.30
CA GLN A 330 -2.63 4.45 -8.32
C GLN A 330 -1.23 4.99 -8.70
N TRP A 331 -0.85 4.93 -9.98
CA TRP A 331 0.41 5.53 -10.46
C TRP A 331 0.38 7.06 -10.31
N TYR A 332 -0.73 7.71 -10.70
CA TYR A 332 -0.91 9.15 -10.49
C TYR A 332 -0.87 9.55 -9.01
N TRP A 333 -1.37 8.70 -8.10
CA TRP A 333 -1.25 8.84 -6.65
C TRP A 333 0.21 8.78 -6.20
N ALA A 334 0.95 7.73 -6.59
CA ALA A 334 2.37 7.58 -6.24
C ALA A 334 3.25 8.78 -6.68
N MET A 335 2.88 9.49 -7.75
CA MET A 335 3.57 10.72 -8.18
C MET A 335 3.40 11.91 -7.23
N GLU A 336 2.45 11.89 -6.29
CA GLU A 336 2.24 12.95 -5.30
C GLU A 336 3.41 13.12 -4.32
N ASN A 337 4.14 12.02 -4.04
CA ASN A 337 5.34 12.02 -3.20
C ASN A 337 6.53 12.79 -3.82
N TYR A 338 6.39 13.24 -5.07
CA TYR A 338 7.46 13.80 -5.89
C TYR A 338 7.16 15.21 -6.44
N CYS A 339 6.10 15.83 -5.93
CA CYS A 339 5.52 17.12 -6.31
C CYS A 339 6.07 18.31 -5.51
#